data_AF-A0AAD6HMG3-F1
#
_entry.id   AF-A0AAD6HMG3-F1
#
_cell.length_a   1.000
_cell.length_b   1.000
_cell.length_c   1.000
_cell.angle_alpha   90.00
_cell.angle_beta   90.00
_cell.angle_gamma   90.00
#
_symmetry.space_group_name_H-M   'P 1'
#
loop_
_entity.id
_entity.type
_entity.pdbx_description
1 polymer ?
#
loop_
_entity_poly.entity_id
_entity_poly.type
_entity_poly.pdbx_seq_one_letter_code
_entity_poly.pdbx_strand_id
1 'polypeptide(L)'
;MAIRPERISRYKRETDVWVTGEFGYFDPDYCATAKHVETKYEPRLGMHVNIFHNLEAFLDQIRGFHQFKPELLIRDNLHLTLRGEALGWYNTELDRNERAYLRYIDINTARGWCGRLYSRFTLSLTRTRLYLVYGLSGDTICETARNIVHYARGASVHDPYIHMQQIWRYLMRVRPAHANCIETPTQDTMFSDFMRQLWLAEQNVFSDNETNESDAETDDSMAMETWVGLNGDLRECKAFKEGV
;
A
#
# COMPACT_ATOMS: atom_id res chain seq x y z
N MET A 1 -20.08 -21.80 -58.25
CA MET A 1 -19.28 -21.89 -57.01
C MET A 1 -19.85 -20.90 -56.01
N ALA A 2 -20.62 -21.37 -55.04
CA ALA A 2 -21.23 -20.53 -54.00
C ALA A 2 -20.26 -20.39 -52.82
N ILE A 3 -19.94 -19.15 -52.46
CA ILE A 3 -19.13 -18.81 -51.28
C ILE A 3 -20.01 -19.02 -50.04
N ARG A 4 -19.67 -19.97 -49.19
CA ARG A 4 -20.35 -20.21 -47.90
C ARG A 4 -20.05 -19.04 -46.94
N PRO A 5 -21.05 -18.34 -46.39
CA PRO A 5 -20.85 -17.30 -45.40
C PRO A 5 -20.92 -17.89 -43.99
N GLU A 6 -20.00 -18.78 -43.65
CA GLU A 6 -19.95 -19.37 -42.30
C GLU A 6 -18.51 -19.46 -41.82
N ARG A 7 -17.92 -18.31 -41.45
CA ARG A 7 -16.74 -18.25 -40.56
C ARG A 7 -16.40 -16.87 -40.02
N ILE A 8 -17.39 -16.00 -39.81
CA ILE A 8 -17.18 -14.73 -39.09
C ILE A 8 -18.16 -14.70 -37.90
N SER A 9 -17.94 -15.52 -36.88
CA SER A 9 -18.72 -15.39 -35.62
C SER A 9 -18.05 -15.93 -34.35
N ARG A 10 -16.71 -16.10 -34.32
CA ARG A 10 -16.01 -16.57 -33.10
C ARG A 10 -15.22 -15.51 -32.34
N TYR A 11 -15.14 -14.27 -32.83
CA TYR A 11 -14.67 -13.11 -32.06
C TYR A 11 -15.86 -12.26 -31.60
N LYS A 12 -16.82 -12.89 -30.92
CA LYS A 12 -17.71 -12.13 -30.03
C LYS A 12 -16.77 -11.58 -28.97
N ARG A 13 -16.53 -10.27 -29.00
CA ARG A 13 -15.45 -9.58 -28.28
C ARG A 13 -15.46 -10.00 -26.81
N GLU A 14 -14.33 -10.50 -26.30
CA GLU A 14 -14.11 -10.75 -24.87
C GLU A 14 -14.30 -9.49 -24.00
N THR A 15 -14.47 -8.31 -24.63
CA THR A 15 -14.79 -7.04 -23.99
C THR A 15 -16.14 -7.00 -23.29
N ASP A 16 -17.08 -7.87 -23.64
CA ASP A 16 -18.47 -7.80 -23.16
C ASP A 16 -18.76 -8.69 -21.95
N VAL A 17 -17.78 -9.51 -21.52
CA VAL A 17 -17.90 -10.40 -20.36
C VAL A 17 -17.02 -9.87 -19.23
N TRP A 18 -17.59 -9.81 -18.03
CA TRP A 18 -16.82 -9.49 -16.83
C TRP A 18 -16.06 -10.72 -16.34
N VAL A 19 -14.74 -10.58 -16.17
CA VAL A 19 -13.89 -11.60 -15.56
C VAL A 19 -13.33 -11.02 -14.27
N THR A 20 -13.74 -11.59 -13.14
CA THR A 20 -13.47 -11.07 -11.79
C THR A 20 -11.98 -11.00 -11.43
N GLY A 21 -11.09 -11.60 -12.22
CA GLY A 21 -9.63 -11.53 -12.05
C GLY A 21 -8.90 -10.55 -12.98
N GLU A 22 -9.51 -10.14 -14.11
CA GLU A 22 -8.86 -9.24 -15.08
C GLU A 22 -8.63 -7.84 -14.51
N PHE A 23 -9.56 -7.40 -13.67
CA PHE A 23 -9.51 -6.07 -13.06
C PHE A 23 -8.51 -6.00 -11.89
N GLY A 24 -8.32 -7.12 -11.19
CA GLY A 24 -7.68 -7.18 -9.88
C GLY A 24 -8.64 -6.87 -8.73
N TYR A 25 -8.13 -6.97 -7.50
CA TYR A 25 -8.87 -6.80 -6.26
C TYR A 25 -8.38 -5.59 -5.47
N PHE A 26 -9.29 -4.82 -4.88
CA PHE A 26 -8.94 -3.80 -3.90
C PHE A 26 -9.14 -4.35 -2.50
N ASP A 27 -8.03 -4.42 -1.75
CA ASP A 27 -8.00 -4.86 -0.38
C ASP A 27 -7.15 -3.89 0.46
N PRO A 28 -7.79 -2.93 1.16
CA PRO A 28 -7.05 -1.95 1.96
C PRO A 28 -6.36 -2.57 3.19
N ASP A 29 -6.80 -3.76 3.63
CA ASP A 29 -6.23 -4.45 4.79
C ASP A 29 -5.04 -5.35 4.41
N TYR A 30 -4.76 -5.50 3.12
CA TYR A 30 -3.74 -6.41 2.63
C TYR A 30 -2.33 -5.90 2.99
N CYS A 31 -1.82 -6.40 4.11
CA CYS A 31 -0.56 -6.00 4.73
C CYS A 31 0.62 -6.88 4.30
N ALA A 32 0.75 -7.18 3.01
CA ALA A 32 1.73 -8.18 2.57
C ALA A 32 3.12 -7.61 2.24
N THR A 33 3.25 -6.38 1.74
CA THR A 33 4.57 -5.79 1.39
C THR A 33 4.52 -4.25 1.26
N ALA A 34 5.68 -3.59 1.23
CA ALA A 34 5.83 -2.16 0.90
C ALA A 34 5.58 -1.80 -0.58
N LYS A 35 5.22 -2.79 -1.42
CA LYS A 35 4.81 -2.55 -2.82
C LYS A 35 3.46 -1.82 -2.82
N HIS A 36 2.96 -1.34 -3.96
CA HIS A 36 1.62 -0.69 -4.07
C HIS A 36 0.54 -1.61 -4.66
N VAL A 37 1.00 -2.66 -5.35
CA VAL A 37 0.22 -3.70 -6.00
C VAL A 37 1.02 -4.99 -5.88
N GLU A 38 0.33 -6.08 -5.55
CA GLU A 38 0.92 -7.40 -5.50
C GLU A 38 0.25 -8.33 -6.51
N THR A 39 1.04 -9.02 -7.33
CA THR A 39 0.52 -10.01 -8.27
C THR A 39 0.58 -11.39 -7.63
N LYS A 40 -0.58 -12.00 -7.41
CA LYS A 40 -0.71 -13.33 -6.79
C LYS A 40 -1.38 -14.31 -7.75
N TYR A 41 -0.93 -15.55 -7.78
CA TYR A 41 -1.64 -16.60 -8.49
C TYR A 41 -2.91 -16.97 -7.73
N GLU A 42 -4.08 -16.89 -8.38
CA GLU A 42 -5.37 -17.29 -7.81
C GLU A 42 -5.76 -18.67 -8.39
N PRO A 43 -5.61 -19.76 -7.63
CA PRO A 43 -5.85 -21.11 -8.12
C PRO A 43 -7.28 -21.33 -8.60
N ARG A 44 -8.26 -20.64 -8.01
CA ARG A 44 -9.67 -20.78 -8.39
C ARG A 44 -9.98 -20.19 -9.77
N LEU A 45 -9.19 -19.21 -10.19
CA LEU A 45 -9.33 -18.56 -11.50
C LEU A 45 -8.30 -19.08 -12.51
N GLY A 46 -7.29 -19.83 -12.05
CA GLY A 46 -6.21 -20.33 -12.89
C GLY A 46 -5.33 -19.22 -13.48
N MET A 47 -5.32 -18.03 -12.88
CA MET A 47 -4.62 -16.85 -13.40
C MET A 47 -3.96 -16.03 -12.30
N HIS A 48 -3.01 -15.18 -12.68
CA HIS A 48 -2.46 -14.16 -11.80
C HIS A 48 -3.43 -12.98 -11.70
N VAL A 49 -3.70 -12.56 -10.47
CA VAL A 49 -4.54 -11.41 -10.13
C VAL A 49 -3.71 -10.36 -9.42
N ASN A 50 -4.01 -9.10 -9.71
CA ASN A 50 -3.39 -7.96 -9.02
C ASN A 50 -4.22 -7.62 -7.78
N ILE A 51 -3.57 -7.52 -6.63
CA ILE A 51 -4.15 -7.07 -5.36
C ILE A 51 -3.63 -5.67 -5.11
N PHE A 52 -4.53 -4.69 -5.15
CA PHE A 52 -4.28 -3.29 -4.88
C PHE A 52 -4.62 -3.00 -3.43
N HIS A 53 -3.65 -2.46 -2.69
CA HIS A 53 -3.88 -1.93 -1.34
C HIS A 53 -3.67 -0.40 -1.31
N ASN A 54 -3.05 0.16 -2.34
CA ASN A 54 -3.05 1.61 -2.60
C ASN A 54 -4.30 2.00 -3.38
N LEU A 55 -5.12 2.88 -2.78
CA LEU A 55 -6.35 3.37 -3.37
C LEU A 55 -6.12 4.13 -4.69
N GLU A 56 -5.12 4.99 -4.78
CA GLU A 56 -4.84 5.77 -5.99
C GLU A 56 -4.51 4.85 -7.17
N ALA A 57 -3.66 3.85 -6.95
CA ALA A 57 -3.33 2.85 -7.97
C ALA A 57 -4.57 2.07 -8.43
N PHE A 58 -5.47 1.73 -7.51
CA PHE A 58 -6.73 1.08 -7.85
C PHE A 58 -7.67 2.00 -8.64
N LEU A 59 -7.79 3.28 -8.27
CA LEU A 59 -8.60 4.25 -9.00
C LEU A 59 -8.07 4.50 -10.41
N ASP A 60 -6.75 4.54 -10.59
CA ASP A 60 -6.13 4.65 -11.91
C ASP A 60 -6.38 3.41 -12.77
N GLN A 61 -6.39 2.22 -12.16
CA GLN A 61 -6.80 0.99 -12.84
C GLN A 61 -8.26 1.05 -13.32
N ILE A 62 -9.19 1.58 -12.50
CA ILE A 62 -10.60 1.81 -12.92
C ILE A 62 -10.63 2.71 -14.15
N ARG A 63 -9.93 3.84 -14.12
CA ARG A 63 -9.89 4.81 -15.22
C ARG A 63 -9.28 4.21 -16.49
N GLY A 64 -8.22 3.41 -16.36
CA GLY A 64 -7.59 2.73 -17.49
C GLY A 64 -8.52 1.73 -18.18
N PHE A 65 -9.35 1.02 -17.42
CA PHE A 65 -10.27 0.01 -17.96
C PHE A 65 -11.40 0.58 -18.84
N HIS A 66 -11.71 1.87 -18.74
CA HIS A 66 -12.68 2.53 -19.63
C HIS A 66 -12.27 2.45 -21.11
N GLN A 67 -10.98 2.27 -21.40
CA GLN A 67 -10.50 2.12 -22.78
C GLN A 67 -10.89 0.76 -23.39
N PHE A 68 -11.17 -0.24 -22.56
CA PHE A 68 -11.30 -1.64 -22.98
C PHE A 68 -12.68 -2.24 -22.70
N LYS A 69 -13.41 -1.75 -21.69
CA LYS A 69 -14.74 -2.25 -21.33
C LYS A 69 -15.77 -1.11 -21.20
N PRO A 70 -17.04 -1.36 -21.54
CA PRO A 70 -18.11 -0.37 -21.36
C PRO A 70 -18.26 0.01 -19.89
N GLU A 71 -18.45 1.30 -19.61
CA GLU A 71 -18.58 1.80 -18.24
C GLU A 71 -19.73 1.12 -17.46
N LEU A 72 -20.86 0.84 -18.11
CA LEU A 72 -21.97 0.11 -17.49
C LEU A 72 -21.52 -1.25 -16.94
N LEU A 73 -20.73 -2.00 -17.73
CA LEU A 73 -20.20 -3.30 -17.32
C LEU A 73 -19.26 -3.16 -16.12
N ILE A 74 -18.41 -2.13 -16.12
CA ILE A 74 -17.49 -1.85 -15.01
C ILE A 74 -18.29 -1.53 -13.73
N ARG A 75 -19.26 -0.60 -13.81
CA ARG A 75 -20.08 -0.17 -12.67
C ARG A 75 -20.87 -1.31 -12.04
N ASP A 76 -21.46 -2.16 -12.88
CA ASP A 76 -22.27 -3.29 -12.40
C ASP A 76 -21.44 -4.32 -11.66
N ASN A 77 -20.15 -4.45 -11.98
CA ASN A 77 -19.30 -5.50 -11.45
C ASN A 77 -18.20 -5.02 -10.51
N LEU A 78 -18.01 -3.71 -10.32
CA LEU A 78 -16.94 -3.17 -9.48
C LEU A 78 -16.99 -3.69 -8.04
N HIS A 79 -18.19 -3.90 -7.49
CA HIS A 79 -18.35 -4.47 -6.16
C HIS A 79 -17.71 -5.86 -5.98
N LEU A 80 -17.57 -6.64 -7.08
CA LEU A 80 -16.94 -7.96 -7.06
C LEU A 80 -15.42 -7.90 -6.90
N THR A 81 -14.82 -6.73 -7.09
CA THR A 81 -13.37 -6.52 -6.96
C THR A 81 -12.97 -6.09 -5.55
N LEU A 82 -13.93 -5.78 -4.67
CA LEU A 82 -13.65 -5.36 -3.31
C LEU A 82 -13.35 -6.56 -2.40
N ARG A 83 -12.42 -6.40 -1.48
CA ARG A 83 -12.04 -7.35 -0.42
C ARG A 83 -11.85 -6.62 0.90
N GLY A 84 -11.67 -7.38 2.00
CA GLY A 84 -11.43 -6.83 3.34
C GLY A 84 -12.45 -5.77 3.76
N GLU A 85 -11.96 -4.69 4.38
CA GLU A 85 -12.72 -3.52 4.82
C GLU A 85 -13.51 -2.89 3.66
N ALA A 86 -13.01 -2.93 2.43
CA ALA A 86 -13.70 -2.38 1.27
C ALA A 86 -14.98 -3.14 0.91
N LEU A 87 -14.94 -4.47 0.97
CA LEU A 87 -16.13 -5.30 0.78
C LEU A 87 -17.09 -5.15 1.97
N GLY A 88 -16.54 -5.03 3.19
CA GLY A 88 -17.30 -4.74 4.40
C GLY A 88 -18.14 -3.47 4.23
N TRP A 89 -17.49 -2.34 3.93
CA TRP A 89 -18.13 -1.04 3.66
C TRP A 89 -19.27 -1.14 2.64
N TYR A 90 -19.05 -1.80 1.50
CA TYR A 90 -20.08 -1.92 0.46
C TYR A 90 -21.32 -2.72 0.94
N ASN A 91 -21.11 -3.76 1.74
CA ASN A 91 -22.20 -4.64 2.19
C ASN A 91 -22.92 -4.13 3.43
N THR A 92 -22.21 -3.53 4.38
CA THR A 92 -22.76 -3.18 5.71
C THR A 92 -23.05 -1.70 5.88
N GLU A 93 -22.26 -0.81 5.27
CA GLU A 93 -22.41 0.63 5.47
C GLU A 93 -23.25 1.30 4.40
N LEU A 94 -23.13 0.85 3.14
CA LEU A 94 -23.99 1.37 2.09
C LEU A 94 -25.40 0.78 2.21
N ASP A 95 -26.41 1.64 2.10
CA ASP A 95 -27.78 1.17 2.02
C ASP A 95 -28.11 0.61 0.62
N ARG A 96 -29.31 0.03 0.48
CA ARG A 96 -29.76 -0.54 -0.80
C ARG A 96 -29.87 0.52 -1.91
N ASN A 97 -30.29 1.73 -1.56
CA ASN A 97 -30.48 2.82 -2.51
C ASN A 97 -29.12 3.36 -2.98
N GLU A 98 -28.16 3.52 -2.09
CA GLU A 98 -26.80 3.94 -2.40
C GLU A 98 -26.09 2.94 -3.31
N ARG A 99 -26.20 1.64 -3.02
CA ARG A 99 -25.67 0.59 -3.89
C ARG A 99 -26.31 0.62 -5.27
N ALA A 100 -27.64 0.81 -5.34
CA ALA A 100 -28.34 0.94 -6.61
C ALA A 100 -27.86 2.20 -7.35
N TYR A 101 -27.73 3.32 -6.65
CA TYR A 101 -27.31 4.60 -7.19
C TYR A 101 -25.90 4.52 -7.82
N LEU A 102 -24.96 3.83 -7.17
CA LEU A 102 -23.62 3.57 -7.71
C LEU A 102 -23.59 2.84 -9.07
N ARG A 103 -24.66 2.10 -9.41
CA ARG A 103 -24.76 1.43 -10.73
C ARG A 103 -25.20 2.38 -11.85
N TYR A 104 -25.85 3.49 -11.51
CA TYR A 104 -26.43 4.41 -12.50
C TYR A 104 -25.61 5.68 -12.72
N ILE A 105 -24.89 6.16 -11.71
CA ILE A 105 -24.05 7.36 -11.83
C ILE A 105 -22.79 7.05 -12.63
N ASP A 106 -22.27 8.07 -13.31
CA ASP A 106 -20.93 8.07 -13.88
C ASP A 106 -19.85 7.74 -12.82
N ILE A 107 -18.96 6.81 -13.17
CA ILE A 107 -17.93 6.25 -12.27
C ILE A 107 -17.02 7.33 -11.68
N ASN A 108 -16.69 8.37 -12.46
CA ASN A 108 -15.65 9.35 -12.16
C ASN A 108 -16.17 10.56 -11.37
N THR A 109 -17.48 10.68 -11.21
CA THR A 109 -18.06 11.78 -10.42
C THR A 109 -17.78 11.61 -8.93
N ALA A 110 -17.86 12.72 -8.17
CA ALA A 110 -17.72 12.70 -6.71
C ALA A 110 -18.73 11.78 -6.00
N ARG A 111 -19.90 11.55 -6.61
CA ARG A 111 -20.95 10.66 -6.11
C ARG A 111 -20.86 9.23 -6.66
N GLY A 112 -20.09 9.05 -7.73
CA GLY A 112 -19.83 7.76 -8.36
C GLY A 112 -18.84 6.91 -7.56
N TRP A 113 -18.51 5.75 -8.13
CA TRP A 113 -17.61 4.78 -7.51
C TRP A 113 -16.26 5.38 -7.10
N CYS A 114 -15.57 6.08 -8.01
CA CYS A 114 -14.24 6.64 -7.72
C CYS A 114 -14.31 7.67 -6.60
N GLY A 115 -15.31 8.58 -6.64
CA GLY A 115 -15.48 9.61 -5.61
C GLY A 115 -15.82 9.03 -4.22
N ARG A 116 -16.68 8.00 -4.17
CA ARG A 116 -17.07 7.35 -2.92
C ARG A 116 -15.94 6.50 -2.33
N LEU A 117 -15.22 5.75 -3.16
CA LEU A 117 -14.02 5.02 -2.74
C LEU A 117 -12.96 5.97 -2.22
N TYR A 118 -12.68 7.07 -2.94
CA TYR A 118 -11.77 8.11 -2.48
C TYR A 118 -12.23 8.69 -1.13
N SER A 119 -13.47 9.15 -1.02
CA SER A 119 -13.97 9.73 0.24
C SER A 119 -13.89 8.77 1.43
N ARG A 120 -13.98 7.46 1.21
CA ARG A 120 -13.99 6.46 2.29
C ARG A 120 -12.61 5.95 2.65
N PHE A 121 -11.79 5.64 1.65
CA PHE A 121 -10.52 4.93 1.83
C PHE A 121 -9.30 5.83 1.68
N THR A 122 -9.46 7.10 1.28
CA THR A 122 -8.42 8.10 1.43
C THR A 122 -8.13 8.21 2.92
N LEU A 123 -6.89 7.96 3.30
CA LEU A 123 -6.50 7.92 4.69
C LEU A 123 -6.84 9.25 5.35
N SER A 124 -7.70 9.20 6.36
CA SER A 124 -7.91 10.40 7.17
C SER A 124 -6.56 10.79 7.79
N LEU A 125 -6.31 12.10 7.93
CA LEU A 125 -5.13 12.65 8.65
C LEU A 125 -4.86 11.91 9.97
N THR A 126 -5.92 11.43 10.64
CA THR A 126 -5.86 10.64 11.86
C THR A 126 -5.32 9.22 11.65
N ARG A 127 -5.79 8.47 10.64
CA ARG A 127 -5.26 7.13 10.30
C ARG A 127 -3.80 7.23 9.83
N THR A 128 -3.47 8.22 8.99
CA THR A 128 -2.07 8.47 8.57
C THR A 128 -1.17 8.80 9.76
N ARG A 129 -1.64 9.60 10.72
CA ARG A 129 -0.90 9.85 11.97
C ARG A 129 -0.67 8.57 12.77
N LEU A 130 -1.65 7.67 12.85
CA LEU A 130 -1.47 6.39 13.55
C LEU A 130 -0.45 5.49 12.84
N TYR A 131 -0.48 5.40 11.50
CA TYR A 131 0.56 4.66 10.75
C TYR A 131 1.96 5.25 10.97
N LEU A 132 2.10 6.58 10.90
CA LEU A 132 3.35 7.29 11.18
C LEU A 132 3.87 7.07 12.61
N VAL A 133 2.96 6.91 13.57
CA VAL A 133 3.30 6.78 15.00
C VAL A 133 3.50 5.32 15.42
N TYR A 134 2.93 4.33 14.73
CA TYR A 134 2.91 2.95 15.25
C TYR A 134 3.30 1.85 14.26
N GLY A 135 3.36 2.09 12.94
CA GLY A 135 3.29 0.97 11.98
C GLY A 135 4.24 0.99 10.78
N LEU A 136 5.16 1.93 10.66
CA LEU A 136 6.05 1.98 9.49
C LEU A 136 7.31 1.15 9.70
N SER A 137 7.22 -0.14 9.40
CA SER A 137 8.40 -0.99 9.23
C SER A 137 8.76 -1.08 7.74
N GLY A 138 9.76 -0.32 7.31
CA GLY A 138 10.51 -0.62 6.09
C GLY A 138 11.83 -1.30 6.46
N ASP A 139 12.32 -2.17 5.59
CA ASP A 139 13.63 -2.81 5.79
C ASP A 139 14.72 -1.73 5.74
N THR A 140 14.54 -0.75 4.84
CA THR A 140 15.44 0.41 4.67
C THR A 140 14.84 1.73 5.15
N ILE A 141 15.71 2.69 5.46
CA ILE A 141 15.33 4.07 5.79
C ILE A 141 14.67 4.74 4.59
N CYS A 142 15.25 4.54 3.40
CA CYS A 142 14.71 5.09 2.17
C CYS A 142 13.30 4.56 1.87
N GLU A 143 13.05 3.27 2.06
CA GLU A 143 11.72 2.68 1.92
C GLU A 143 10.74 3.23 2.95
N THR A 144 11.17 3.33 4.21
CA THR A 144 10.36 3.94 5.26
C THR A 144 9.99 5.39 4.91
N ALA A 145 10.94 6.19 4.44
CA ALA A 145 10.71 7.57 4.01
C ALA A 145 9.73 7.66 2.83
N ARG A 146 9.84 6.77 1.84
CA ARG A 146 8.88 6.69 0.72
C ARG A 146 7.48 6.34 1.20
N ASN A 147 7.37 5.41 2.15
CA ASN A 147 6.09 5.04 2.75
C ASN A 147 5.48 6.23 3.48
N ILE A 148 6.26 6.97 4.30
CA ILE A 148 5.81 8.20 4.97
C ILE A 148 5.22 9.20 3.98
N VAL A 149 5.96 9.50 2.90
CA VAL A 149 5.52 10.45 1.87
C VAL A 149 4.25 9.97 1.19
N HIS A 150 4.16 8.68 0.88
CA HIS A 150 3.00 8.09 0.26
C HIS A 150 1.76 8.22 1.16
N TYR A 151 1.87 7.86 2.43
CA TYR A 151 0.77 7.99 3.39
C TYR A 151 0.37 9.44 3.66
N ALA A 152 1.34 10.36 3.67
CA ALA A 152 1.07 11.80 3.79
C ALA A 152 0.29 12.32 2.57
N ARG A 153 0.69 11.94 1.36
CA ARG A 153 -0.05 12.28 0.13
C ARG A 153 -1.45 11.67 0.11
N GLY A 154 -1.58 10.42 0.58
CA GLY A 154 -2.86 9.76 0.78
C GLY A 154 -3.76 10.44 1.82
N ALA A 155 -3.22 11.33 2.66
CA ALA A 155 -3.97 12.21 3.56
C ALA A 155 -4.10 13.65 3.03
N SER A 156 -3.90 13.85 1.72
CA SER A 156 -3.92 15.16 1.05
C SER A 156 -2.90 16.17 1.57
N VAL A 157 -1.82 15.70 2.20
CA VAL A 157 -0.67 16.52 2.55
C VAL A 157 0.29 16.48 1.37
N HIS A 158 0.37 17.58 0.61
CA HIS A 158 1.22 17.67 -0.57
C HIS A 158 2.49 18.52 -0.36
N ASP A 159 2.61 19.18 0.79
CA ASP A 159 3.76 20.01 1.13
C ASP A 159 5.02 19.15 1.38
N PRO A 160 6.07 19.27 0.55
CA PRO A 160 7.32 18.53 0.73
C PRO A 160 7.98 18.79 2.08
N TYR A 161 7.86 20.01 2.61
CA TYR A 161 8.43 20.36 3.91
C TYR A 161 7.82 19.54 5.04
N ILE A 162 6.48 19.38 5.01
CA ILE A 162 5.77 18.57 5.99
C ILE A 162 6.20 17.09 5.86
N HIS A 163 6.43 16.58 4.65
CA HIS A 163 6.94 15.22 4.46
C HIS A 163 8.33 15.05 5.09
N MET A 164 9.27 15.97 4.82
CA MET A 164 10.62 15.91 5.41
C MET A 164 10.58 15.98 6.94
N GLN A 165 9.75 16.87 7.51
CA GLN A 165 9.57 16.95 8.96
C GLN A 165 9.03 15.65 9.56
N GLN A 166 8.07 15.00 8.89
CA GLN A 166 7.51 13.73 9.36
C GLN A 166 8.55 12.61 9.34
N ILE A 167 9.36 12.53 8.27
CA ILE A 167 10.45 11.56 8.17
C ILE A 167 11.49 11.81 9.27
N TRP A 168 11.94 13.06 9.44
CA TRP A 168 12.94 13.41 10.45
C TRP A 168 12.47 13.10 11.87
N ARG A 169 11.22 13.45 12.22
CA ARG A 169 10.62 13.13 13.53
C ARG A 169 10.51 11.63 13.76
N TYR A 170 10.17 10.86 12.72
CA TYR A 170 10.14 9.41 12.80
C TYR A 170 11.53 8.83 13.12
N LEU A 171 12.57 9.30 12.40
CA LEU A 171 13.95 8.83 12.62
C LEU A 171 14.47 9.19 14.00
N MET A 172 14.23 10.42 14.47
CA MET A 172 14.63 10.82 15.84
C MET A 172 14.04 9.91 16.91
N ARG A 173 12.85 9.34 16.68
CA ARG A 173 12.18 8.47 17.64
C ARG A 173 12.57 7.00 17.53
N VAL A 174 12.73 6.49 16.31
CA VAL A 174 12.88 5.03 16.05
C VAL A 174 14.32 4.64 15.70
N ARG A 175 15.08 5.52 15.04
CA ARG A 175 16.45 5.26 14.56
C ARG A 175 17.37 6.47 14.85
N PRO A 176 17.59 6.84 16.12
CA PRO A 176 18.30 8.06 16.48
C PRO A 176 19.73 8.13 15.95
N ALA A 177 20.43 6.98 15.85
CA ALA A 177 21.77 6.90 15.27
C ALA A 177 21.84 7.47 13.84
N HIS A 178 20.83 7.18 13.01
CA HIS A 178 20.76 7.70 11.65
C HIS A 178 20.29 9.16 11.61
N ALA A 179 19.42 9.55 12.55
CA ALA A 179 18.94 10.93 12.64
C ALA A 179 20.07 11.92 12.93
N ASN A 180 21.08 11.51 13.71
CA ASN A 180 22.25 12.33 14.02
C ASN A 180 23.15 12.61 12.80
N CYS A 181 23.06 11.80 11.75
CA CYS A 181 23.82 11.98 10.51
C CYS A 181 23.12 12.88 9.48
N ILE A 182 21.92 13.37 9.81
CA ILE A 182 21.05 14.10 8.88
C ILE A 182 20.72 15.46 9.47
N GLU A 183 20.81 16.50 8.66
CA GLU A 183 20.46 17.84 9.09
C GLU A 183 18.96 17.97 9.32
N THR A 184 18.56 18.80 10.29
CA THR A 184 17.14 19.07 10.53
C THR A 184 16.57 19.82 9.32
N PRO A 185 15.52 19.31 8.66
CA PRO A 185 14.99 19.94 7.46
C PRO A 185 14.39 21.31 7.78
N THR A 186 14.79 22.32 7.01
CA THR A 186 14.24 23.68 7.02
C THR A 186 13.31 23.89 5.83
N GLN A 187 12.60 25.02 5.78
CA GLN A 187 11.73 25.34 4.64
C GLN A 187 12.50 25.51 3.33
N ASP A 188 13.78 25.84 3.41
CA ASP A 188 14.67 26.02 2.26
C ASP A 188 15.35 24.72 1.81
N THR A 189 15.26 23.66 2.63
CA THR A 189 15.83 22.36 2.27
C THR A 189 15.06 21.76 1.10
N MET A 190 15.76 21.40 0.02
CA MET A 190 15.10 20.67 -1.08
C MET A 190 14.88 19.21 -0.70
N PHE A 191 13.70 18.68 -1.07
CA PHE A 191 13.35 17.27 -0.83
C PHE A 191 14.39 16.29 -1.40
N SER A 192 14.99 16.62 -2.56
CA SER A 192 16.06 15.84 -3.17
C SER A 192 17.33 15.77 -2.33
N ASP A 193 17.73 16.90 -1.72
CA ASP A 193 18.92 16.95 -0.87
C ASP A 193 18.69 16.16 0.42
N PHE A 194 17.50 16.27 1.02
CA PHE A 194 17.14 15.49 2.20
C PHE A 194 17.12 13.98 1.94
N MET A 195 16.55 13.54 0.82
CA MET A 195 16.59 12.12 0.42
C MET A 195 18.02 11.62 0.13
N ARG A 196 18.90 12.47 -0.38
CA ARG A 196 20.33 12.14 -0.54
C ARG A 196 21.01 11.96 0.82
N GLN A 197 20.74 12.83 1.80
CA GLN A 197 21.30 12.69 3.15
C GLN A 197 20.82 11.38 3.81
N LEU A 198 19.54 11.03 3.66
CA LEU A 198 19.00 9.75 4.15
C LEU A 198 19.74 8.54 3.58
N TRP A 199 20.00 8.55 2.28
CA TRP A 199 20.70 7.47 1.60
C TRP A 199 22.16 7.34 2.07
N LEU A 200 22.87 8.47 2.27
CA LEU A 200 24.23 8.46 2.79
C LEU A 200 24.28 7.97 4.25
N ALA A 201 23.35 8.43 5.10
CA ALA A 201 23.27 8.01 6.49
C ALA A 201 22.99 6.50 6.62
N GLU A 202 22.18 5.94 5.71
CA GLU A 202 21.95 4.51 5.63
C GLU A 202 23.25 3.75 5.32
N GLN A 203 24.07 4.20 4.36
CA GLN A 203 25.33 3.52 4.02
C GLN A 203 26.42 3.62 5.09
N ASN A 204 26.52 4.76 5.78
CA ASN A 204 27.57 4.97 6.78
C ASN A 204 27.41 4.03 7.99
N VAL A 205 26.18 3.77 8.44
CA VAL A 205 25.92 2.88 9.58
C VAL A 205 26.21 1.40 9.26
N PHE A 206 26.08 0.98 7.99
CA PHE A 206 26.50 -0.37 7.58
C PHE A 206 28.03 -0.51 7.56
N SER A 207 28.76 0.57 7.31
CA SER A 207 30.22 0.56 7.21
C SER A 207 30.92 0.46 8.57
N ASP A 208 30.32 1.03 9.62
CA ASP A 208 30.86 0.99 10.99
C ASP A 208 30.62 -0.36 11.70
N ASN A 209 29.73 -1.21 11.17
CA ASN A 209 29.46 -2.54 11.71
C ASN A 209 30.37 -3.64 11.15
N GLU A 210 30.92 -3.49 9.93
CA GLU A 210 31.84 -4.47 9.35
C GLU A 210 33.28 -4.38 9.90
N THR A 211 33.64 -3.27 10.54
CA THR A 211 34.97 -3.05 11.14
C THR A 211 35.09 -3.48 12.61
N ASN A 212 34.01 -3.96 13.24
CA ASN A 212 34.02 -4.41 14.64
C ASN A 212 34.07 -5.94 14.83
N GLU A 213 34.22 -6.74 13.77
CA GLU A 213 34.32 -8.20 13.86
C GLU A 213 35.76 -8.78 13.79
N SER A 214 36.83 -7.96 13.73
CA SER A 214 38.20 -8.50 13.68
C SER A 214 38.93 -8.63 15.02
N ASP A 215 38.48 -7.97 16.09
CA ASP A 215 39.26 -7.87 17.33
C ASP A 215 38.43 -8.28 18.56
N ALA A 216 38.02 -9.55 18.61
CA ALA A 216 37.56 -10.17 19.86
C ALA A 216 38.27 -11.52 20.03
N GLU A 217 39.51 -11.43 20.52
CA GLU A 217 40.14 -12.53 21.25
C GLU A 217 39.20 -13.00 22.37
N THR A 218 38.94 -14.29 22.38
CA THR A 218 38.27 -15.03 23.43
C THR A 218 38.87 -14.72 24.81
N ASP A 219 38.07 -14.16 25.72
CA ASP A 219 38.24 -14.39 27.14
C ASP A 219 36.88 -14.73 27.77
N ASP A 220 36.81 -15.99 28.21
CA ASP A 220 35.62 -16.69 28.68
C ASP A 220 35.58 -16.54 30.21
N SER A 221 34.89 -15.52 30.72
CA SER A 221 34.43 -15.54 32.11
C SER A 221 33.22 -14.64 32.39
N MET A 222 32.18 -15.27 32.93
CA MET A 222 31.20 -14.75 33.89
C MET A 222 30.68 -13.31 33.74
N ALA A 223 29.42 -13.16 33.32
CA ALA A 223 28.38 -12.68 34.23
C ALA A 223 26.98 -13.00 33.69
N MET A 224 26.27 -13.76 34.51
CA MET A 224 24.85 -14.07 34.45
C MET A 224 24.06 -12.92 35.10
N GLU A 225 22.79 -12.74 34.71
CA GLU A 225 21.76 -11.86 35.31
C GLU A 225 21.88 -10.37 34.89
N THR A 226 20.85 -9.65 34.45
CA THR A 226 19.40 -9.74 34.68
C THR A 226 18.74 -8.77 33.68
N TRP A 227 17.75 -9.18 32.87
CA TRP A 227 16.70 -8.29 32.37
C TRP A 227 15.44 -9.13 32.08
N VAL A 228 14.69 -9.38 33.14
CA VAL A 228 13.28 -9.78 33.09
C VAL A 228 12.47 -8.48 33.09
N GLY A 229 11.63 -8.28 32.08
CA GLY A 229 10.55 -7.31 32.14
C GLY A 229 10.30 -6.58 30.83
N LEU A 230 9.53 -7.24 29.94
CA LEU A 230 8.55 -6.68 28.97
C LEU A 230 8.38 -7.67 27.81
N ASN A 231 7.90 -8.88 28.13
CA ASN A 231 7.46 -9.89 27.16
C ASN A 231 5.97 -10.20 27.36
N GLY A 232 5.15 -9.15 27.45
CA GLY A 232 3.72 -9.21 27.24
C GLY A 232 3.40 -8.48 25.94
N ASP A 233 2.60 -9.11 25.08
CA ASP A 233 1.99 -8.50 23.86
C ASP A 233 2.78 -8.51 22.54
N LEU A 234 3.65 -9.50 22.30
CA LEU A 234 4.13 -9.86 20.95
C LEU A 234 3.55 -11.19 20.41
N ARG A 235 2.50 -11.73 21.05
CA ARG A 235 1.92 -13.04 20.66
C ARG A 235 0.77 -12.98 19.66
N GLU A 236 0.20 -11.81 19.35
CA GLU A 236 -0.94 -11.76 18.42
C GLU A 236 -0.55 -11.61 16.94
N CYS A 237 0.67 -11.15 16.61
CA CYS A 237 1.09 -11.04 15.20
C CYS A 237 1.76 -12.30 14.63
N LYS A 238 2.13 -13.29 15.46
CA LYS A 238 2.79 -14.53 15.01
C LYS A 238 1.84 -15.69 14.72
N ALA A 239 0.60 -15.63 15.18
CA ALA A 239 -0.36 -16.73 15.03
C ALA A 239 -0.98 -16.87 13.62
N PHE A 240 -0.72 -15.95 12.69
CA PHE A 240 -1.30 -16.01 11.33
C PHE A 240 -0.36 -16.59 10.26
N LYS A 241 0.90 -16.90 10.61
CA LYS A 241 1.88 -17.48 9.67
C LYS A 241 1.93 -19.02 9.66
N GLU A 242 1.23 -19.68 10.58
CA GLU A 242 1.13 -21.14 10.61
C GLU A 242 -0.33 -21.54 10.81
N GLY A 243 -1.09 -21.61 9.72
CA GLY A 243 -2.44 -22.17 9.74
C GLY A 243 -3.38 -21.60 8.66
N VAL A 244 -3.20 -22.07 7.42
CA VAL A 244 -4.19 -22.61 6.46
C VAL A 244 -3.52 -22.73 5.10
#